data_AF-A0A484NER1-F1
#
_entry.id   AF-A0A484NER1-F1
#
_cell.length_a   1.000
_cell.length_b   1.000
_cell.length_c   1.000
_cell.angle_alpha   90.00
_cell.angle_beta   90.00
_cell.angle_gamma   90.00
#
_symmetry.space_group_name_H-M   'P 1'
#
loop_
_entity.id
_entity.type
_entity.pdbx_description
1 polymer ?
#
loop_
_entity_poly.entity_id
_entity_poly.type
_entity_poly.pdbx_seq_one_letter_code
_entity_poly.pdbx_strand_id
1 'polypeptide(L)'
;MFRTHKWLFLLFMVKAAINVGGIMLNALAIEHFILRHPTDIEYDLRDEKEIMLRNAYGVGYPEPNINFALCRGSWSSPALRIYTHDVVNELERAKVEYLEASVGVSSKKKIMVPKLMWWHMKDFADDMESLIEWIYSQLPHSCTLKGLIMECLEGEKKSPLAKMIDIQPYVSDFRYLLPL
;
A
#
# COMPACT_ATOMS: atom_id res chain seq x y z
N MET A 1 -3.97 -1.27 -24.12
CA MET A 1 -2.55 -1.20 -23.73
C MET A 1 -2.26 -1.68 -22.29
N PHE A 2 -3.24 -1.76 -21.38
CA PHE A 2 -3.06 -2.19 -19.97
C PHE A 2 -2.83 -3.70 -19.72
N ARG A 3 -2.98 -4.56 -20.73
CA ARG A 3 -2.99 -6.01 -20.53
C ARG A 3 -1.58 -6.61 -20.48
N THR A 4 -0.66 -6.16 -21.33
CA THR A 4 0.71 -6.70 -21.45
C THR A 4 1.58 -6.47 -20.22
N HIS A 5 1.52 -5.29 -19.60
CA HIS A 5 2.33 -4.96 -18.42
C HIS A 5 1.93 -5.78 -17.18
N LYS A 6 0.64 -6.08 -17.00
CA LYS A 6 0.17 -6.94 -15.89
C LYS A 6 0.67 -8.38 -16.04
N TRP A 7 0.61 -8.94 -17.25
CA TRP A 7 1.11 -10.31 -17.52
C TRP A 7 2.61 -10.43 -17.29
N LEU A 8 3.38 -9.44 -17.75
CA LEU A 8 4.83 -9.43 -17.57
C LEU A 8 5.21 -9.32 -16.09
N PHE A 9 4.53 -8.45 -15.32
CA PHE A 9 4.73 -8.33 -13.88
C PHE A 9 4.43 -9.65 -13.13
N LEU A 10 3.28 -10.27 -13.41
CA LEU A 10 2.92 -11.55 -12.81
C LEU A 10 3.94 -12.64 -13.17
N LEU A 11 4.42 -12.68 -14.41
CA LEU A 11 5.46 -13.61 -14.83
C LEU A 11 6.75 -13.41 -14.03
N PHE A 12 7.16 -12.17 -13.76
CA PHE A 12 8.32 -11.89 -12.90
C PHE A 12 8.09 -12.35 -11.46
N MET A 13 6.91 -12.09 -10.88
CA MET A 13 6.60 -12.50 -9.51
C MET A 13 6.60 -14.03 -9.32
N VAL A 14 6.21 -14.78 -10.34
CA VAL A 14 6.25 -16.26 -10.33
C VAL A 14 7.67 -16.79 -10.56
N LYS A 15 8.48 -16.11 -11.38
CA LYS A 15 9.87 -16.52 -11.67
C LYS A 15 10.88 -16.15 -10.58
N ALA A 16 10.67 -15.03 -9.88
CA ALA A 16 11.53 -14.61 -8.79
C ALA A 16 11.25 -15.50 -7.58
N ALA A 17 12.13 -16.46 -7.30
CA ALA A 17 11.98 -17.41 -6.21
C ALA A 17 13.25 -17.53 -5.36
N ILE A 18 13.05 -17.80 -4.08
CA ILE A 18 14.10 -17.99 -3.09
C ILE A 18 13.85 -19.27 -2.32
N ASN A 19 14.92 -19.97 -1.96
CA ASN A 19 14.84 -21.14 -1.08
C ASN A 19 14.98 -20.69 0.38
N VAL A 20 13.96 -20.96 1.18
CA VAL A 20 13.96 -20.71 2.63
C VAL A 20 13.73 -22.04 3.33
N GLY A 21 14.75 -22.54 4.04
CA GLY A 21 14.65 -23.79 4.81
C GLY A 21 14.26 -25.03 3.98
N GLY A 22 14.58 -25.07 2.69
CA GLY A 22 14.22 -26.16 1.78
C GLY A 22 12.93 -25.93 0.98
N ILE A 23 12.18 -24.86 1.26
CA ILE A 23 10.94 -24.51 0.56
C ILE A 23 11.24 -23.43 -0.48
N MET A 24 10.86 -23.70 -1.73
CA MET A 24 10.96 -22.72 -2.81
C MET A 24 9.76 -21.77 -2.77
N LEU A 25 10.01 -20.50 -2.44
CA LEU A 25 8.99 -19.47 -2.33
C LEU A 25 9.20 -18.43 -3.43
N ASN A 26 8.19 -18.24 -4.29
CA ASN A 26 8.21 -17.16 -5.27
C ASN A 26 7.68 -15.85 -4.66
N ALA A 27 8.00 -14.72 -5.28
CA ALA A 27 7.64 -13.40 -4.79
C ALA A 27 6.11 -13.22 -4.70
N LEU A 28 5.34 -13.84 -5.60
CA LEU A 28 3.88 -13.83 -5.55
C LEU A 28 3.36 -14.51 -4.26
N ALA A 29 3.92 -15.67 -3.92
CA ALA A 29 3.55 -16.44 -2.73
C ALA A 29 3.99 -15.73 -1.44
N ILE A 30 5.18 -15.13 -1.42
CA ILE A 30 5.64 -14.32 -0.28
C ILE A 30 4.67 -13.16 -0.07
N GLU A 31 4.33 -12.41 -1.11
CA GLU A 31 3.42 -11.28 -0.98
C GLU A 31 2.01 -11.71 -0.53
N HIS A 32 1.39 -12.68 -1.21
CA HIS A 32 -0.03 -12.98 -1.01
C HIS A 32 -0.27 -13.93 0.15
N PHE A 33 0.62 -14.89 0.39
CA PHE A 33 0.42 -16.00 1.32
C PHE A 33 1.17 -15.84 2.63
N ILE A 34 2.28 -15.09 2.64
CA ILE A 34 3.06 -14.88 3.85
C ILE A 34 2.75 -13.49 4.42
N LEU A 35 2.90 -12.44 3.61
CA LEU A 35 2.81 -11.06 4.08
C LEU A 35 1.37 -10.57 4.17
N ARG A 36 0.56 -10.73 3.11
CA ARG A 36 -0.83 -10.26 3.12
C ARG A 36 -1.73 -11.23 3.87
N HIS A 37 -2.54 -10.67 4.77
CA HIS A 37 -3.64 -11.40 5.39
C HIS A 37 -4.75 -11.59 4.34
N PRO A 38 -5.35 -12.79 4.24
CA PRO A 38 -6.41 -13.02 3.29
C PRO A 38 -7.67 -12.23 3.64
N THR A 39 -8.41 -11.83 2.62
CA THR A 39 -9.80 -11.37 2.79
C THR A 39 -10.74 -12.57 2.98
N ASP A 40 -11.89 -12.37 3.63
CA ASP A 40 -12.85 -13.45 3.91
C ASP A 40 -13.27 -14.24 2.65
N ILE A 41 -13.32 -13.57 1.51
CA ILE A 41 -13.68 -14.15 0.20
C ILE A 41 -12.57 -15.06 -0.35
N GLU A 42 -11.32 -14.76 -0.02
CA GLU A 42 -10.15 -15.54 -0.45
C GLU A 42 -9.90 -16.75 0.43
N TYR A 43 -10.62 -16.94 1.55
CA TYR A 43 -10.40 -18.08 2.43
C TYR A 43 -10.96 -19.39 1.87
N ASP A 44 -12.05 -19.31 1.10
CA ASP A 44 -12.88 -20.43 0.65
C ASP A 44 -12.40 -21.09 -0.67
N LEU A 45 -11.43 -20.46 -1.37
CA LEU A 45 -11.01 -20.85 -2.73
C LEU A 45 -9.57 -21.39 -2.82
N ARG A 46 -8.94 -21.73 -1.69
CA ARG A 46 -7.47 -21.92 -1.64
C ARG A 46 -7.00 -23.35 -1.79
N ASP A 47 -5.88 -23.48 -2.48
CA ASP A 47 -5.06 -24.69 -2.55
C ASP A 47 -4.57 -25.06 -1.13
N GLU A 48 -4.55 -26.35 -0.80
CA GLU A 48 -4.01 -26.88 0.45
C GLU A 48 -2.59 -26.37 0.73
N LYS A 49 -1.78 -26.20 -0.33
CA LYS A 49 -0.41 -25.67 -0.22
C LYS A 49 -0.39 -24.23 0.27
N GLU A 50 -1.34 -23.40 -0.17
CA GLU A 50 -1.45 -22.02 0.29
C GLU A 50 -1.82 -21.96 1.76
N ILE A 51 -2.79 -22.79 2.19
CA ILE A 51 -3.21 -22.89 3.58
C ILE A 51 -2.03 -23.33 4.45
N MET A 52 -1.25 -24.33 4.01
CA MET A 52 -0.05 -24.77 4.72
C MET A 52 0.99 -23.66 4.86
N LEU A 53 1.30 -22.93 3.77
CA LEU A 53 2.26 -21.83 3.81
C LEU A 53 1.82 -20.72 4.75
N ARG A 54 0.53 -20.36 4.73
CA ARG A 54 -0.05 -19.37 5.63
C ARG A 54 0.05 -19.80 7.09
N ASN A 55 -0.31 -21.03 7.40
CA ASN A 55 -0.26 -21.54 8.78
C ASN A 55 1.17 -21.63 9.31
N ALA A 56 2.14 -21.92 8.44
CA ALA A 56 3.54 -22.09 8.83
C ALA A 56 4.32 -20.77 8.92
N TYR A 57 4.06 -19.82 8.01
CA TYR A 57 4.89 -18.62 7.82
C TYR A 57 4.10 -17.31 7.81
N GLY A 58 2.78 -17.36 7.70
CA GLY A 58 1.95 -16.18 7.58
C GLY A 58 2.03 -15.27 8.81
N VAL A 59 1.85 -13.97 8.57
CA VAL A 59 1.72 -13.00 9.67
C VAL A 59 0.44 -13.34 10.45
N GLY A 60 0.59 -13.55 11.77
CA GLY A 60 -0.48 -14.07 12.62
C GLY A 60 -1.66 -13.10 12.86
N TYR A 61 -1.56 -11.86 12.40
CA TYR A 61 -2.61 -10.85 12.46
C TYR A 61 -2.59 -9.98 11.20
N PRO A 62 -3.71 -9.36 10.81
CA PRO A 62 -3.72 -8.38 9.73
C PRO A 62 -2.82 -7.18 10.07
N GLU A 63 -1.74 -7.01 9.30
CA GLU A 63 -0.81 -5.88 9.43
C GLU A 63 -0.97 -4.95 8.20
N PRO A 64 -1.75 -3.85 8.31
CA PRO A 64 -2.01 -2.96 7.17
C PRO A 64 -0.76 -2.24 6.67
N ASN A 65 0.26 -2.05 7.53
CA ASN A 65 1.48 -1.36 7.14
C ASN A 65 2.33 -2.14 6.12
N ILE A 66 2.06 -3.43 5.93
CA ILE A 66 2.72 -4.26 4.91
C ILE A 66 2.55 -3.68 3.50
N ASN A 67 1.44 -3.00 3.21
CA ASN A 67 1.25 -2.32 1.93
C ASN A 67 2.35 -1.28 1.64
N PHE A 68 2.96 -0.69 2.66
CA PHE A 68 4.06 0.28 2.53
C PHE A 68 5.45 -0.37 2.51
N ALA A 69 5.54 -1.68 2.73
CA ALA A 69 6.77 -2.44 2.56
C ALA A 69 6.97 -2.99 1.14
N LEU A 70 5.88 -3.13 0.38
CA LEU A 70 5.86 -3.81 -0.90
C LEU A 70 6.15 -2.84 -2.06
N CYS A 71 7.44 -2.66 -2.37
CA CYS A 71 7.85 -1.88 -3.54
C CYS A 71 7.69 -2.70 -4.84
N ARG A 72 6.75 -2.29 -5.70
CA ARG A 72 6.52 -2.92 -7.02
C ARG A 72 7.23 -2.19 -8.18
N GLY A 73 8.07 -1.20 -7.84
CA GLY A 73 8.85 -0.43 -8.80
C GLY A 73 8.02 0.54 -9.66
N SER A 74 6.83 0.94 -9.22
CA SER A 74 6.03 1.97 -9.91
C SER A 74 6.29 3.36 -9.31
N TRP A 75 5.86 4.42 -10.02
CA TRP A 75 5.99 5.80 -9.53
C TRP A 75 5.35 6.07 -8.18
N SER A 76 4.25 5.39 -7.88
CA SER A 76 3.54 5.49 -6.60
C SER A 76 3.88 4.33 -5.66
N SER A 77 4.99 3.62 -5.89
CA SER A 77 5.42 2.56 -4.97
C SER A 77 6.09 3.16 -3.74
N PRO A 78 5.96 2.51 -2.58
CA PRO A 78 6.78 2.83 -1.42
C PRO A 78 8.29 2.73 -1.70
N ALA A 79 9.10 3.38 -0.86
CA ALA A 79 10.55 3.27 -0.94
C ALA A 79 11.01 1.82 -0.68
N LEU A 80 12.04 1.38 -1.39
CA LEU A 80 12.65 0.08 -1.20
C LEU A 80 13.44 0.07 0.11
N ARG A 81 13.10 -0.87 1.01
CA ARG A 81 13.71 -0.99 2.34
C ARG A 81 14.21 -2.40 2.59
N ILE A 82 15.25 -2.50 3.42
CA ILE A 82 15.69 -3.75 4.04
C ILE A 82 15.25 -3.66 5.50
N TYR A 83 14.38 -4.58 5.90
CA TYR A 83 13.82 -4.61 7.25
C TYR A 83 14.71 -5.44 8.20
N THR A 84 14.75 -5.03 9.46
CA THR A 84 15.52 -5.65 10.54
C THR A 84 14.61 -6.23 11.61
N HIS A 85 15.17 -6.55 12.78
CA HIS A 85 14.38 -6.99 13.94
C HIS A 85 13.46 -5.89 14.48
N ASP A 86 13.69 -4.61 14.13
CA ASP A 86 12.84 -3.46 14.47
C ASP A 86 11.67 -3.26 13.48
N VAL A 87 11.23 -4.34 12.83
CA VAL A 87 10.30 -4.30 11.68
C VAL A 87 9.02 -3.52 11.96
N VAL A 88 8.48 -3.57 13.17
CA VAL A 88 7.23 -2.85 13.52
C VAL A 88 7.41 -1.34 13.39
N ASN A 89 8.50 -0.80 13.95
CA ASN A 89 8.78 0.62 13.86
C ASN A 89 9.24 1.02 12.44
N GLU A 90 9.96 0.14 11.74
CA GLU A 90 10.35 0.36 10.35
C GLU A 90 9.15 0.42 9.40
N LEU A 91 8.14 -0.42 9.61
CA LEU A 91 6.87 -0.40 8.88
C LEU A 91 6.10 0.89 9.14
N GLU A 92 6.07 1.34 10.40
CA GLU A 92 5.45 2.61 10.76
C GLU A 92 6.13 3.80 10.07
N ARG A 93 7.48 3.82 10.07
CA ARG A 93 8.26 4.83 9.33
C ARG A 93 7.98 4.77 7.83
N ALA A 94 7.96 3.57 7.25
CA ALA A 94 7.68 3.36 5.83
C ALA A 94 6.31 3.92 5.42
N LYS A 95 5.28 3.70 6.24
CA LYS A 95 3.95 4.29 6.04
C LYS A 95 4.02 5.81 6.04
N VAL A 96 4.55 6.41 7.11
CA VAL A 96 4.56 7.87 7.27
C VAL A 96 5.29 8.52 6.10
N GLU A 97 6.50 8.05 5.79
CA GLU A 97 7.29 8.58 4.68
C GLU A 97 6.58 8.41 3.33
N TYR A 98 5.90 7.28 3.11
CA TYR A 98 5.10 7.09 1.91
C TYR A 98 3.95 8.09 1.82
N LEU A 99 3.19 8.29 2.91
CA LEU A 99 2.06 9.23 2.93
C LEU A 99 2.54 10.66 2.64
N GLU A 100 3.61 11.10 3.28
CA GLU A 100 4.19 12.43 3.07
C GLU A 100 4.71 12.62 1.64
N ALA A 101 5.27 11.58 1.02
CA ALA A 101 5.82 11.66 -0.33
C ALA A 101 4.76 11.54 -1.45
N SER A 102 3.66 10.86 -1.19
CA SER A 102 2.72 10.43 -2.24
C SER A 102 1.37 11.14 -2.19
N VAL A 103 0.90 11.54 -1.01
CA VAL A 103 -0.32 12.32 -0.83
C VAL A 103 0.02 13.81 -0.96
N GLY A 104 -0.86 14.57 -1.59
CA GLY A 104 -0.65 16.01 -1.76
C GLY A 104 -1.94 16.79 -1.83
N VAL A 105 -1.83 18.11 -1.82
CA VAL A 105 -2.96 19.02 -2.08
C VAL A 105 -2.65 19.83 -3.33
N SER A 106 -3.55 19.78 -4.31
CA SER A 106 -3.41 20.56 -5.55
C SER A 106 -3.74 22.03 -5.34
N SER A 107 -3.32 22.88 -6.28
CA SER A 107 -3.66 24.31 -6.30
C SER A 107 -5.16 24.60 -6.35
N LYS A 108 -5.99 23.63 -6.77
CA LYS A 108 -7.45 23.70 -6.76
C LYS A 108 -8.07 23.25 -5.44
N LYS A 109 -7.28 23.18 -4.35
CA LYS A 109 -7.68 22.68 -3.03
C LYS A 109 -8.26 21.26 -3.05
N LYS A 110 -7.73 20.42 -3.94
CA LYS A 110 -8.10 18.99 -4.00
C LYS A 110 -7.04 18.12 -3.36
N ILE A 111 -7.46 17.15 -2.55
CA ILE A 111 -6.60 16.14 -1.95
C ILE A 111 -6.30 15.07 -3.00
N MET A 112 -5.02 14.91 -3.31
CA MET A 112 -4.50 13.95 -4.27
C MET A 112 -4.13 12.66 -3.54
N VAL A 113 -4.78 11.55 -3.91
CA VAL A 113 -4.53 10.23 -3.30
C VAL A 113 -3.93 9.29 -4.34
N PRO A 114 -2.83 8.59 -4.05
CA PRO A 114 -2.25 7.61 -4.95
C PRO A 114 -3.22 6.47 -5.30
N LYS A 115 -3.20 6.02 -6.56
CA LYS A 115 -4.02 4.87 -7.01
C LYS A 115 -3.81 3.61 -6.16
N LEU A 116 -2.59 3.41 -5.66
CA LEU A 116 -2.23 2.27 -4.83
C LEU A 116 -3.05 2.23 -3.54
N MET A 117 -3.24 3.37 -2.87
CA MET A 117 -4.05 3.45 -1.65
C MET A 117 -5.52 3.18 -1.96
N TRP A 118 -6.01 3.68 -3.10
CA TRP A 118 -7.38 3.44 -3.52
C TRP A 118 -7.65 1.95 -3.80
N TRP A 119 -6.69 1.22 -4.38
CA TRP A 119 -6.84 -0.23 -4.60
C TRP A 119 -6.82 -1.04 -3.32
N HIS A 120 -6.03 -0.62 -2.34
CA HIS A 120 -5.88 -1.29 -1.04
C HIS A 120 -6.69 -0.59 0.06
N MET A 121 -7.72 0.19 -0.31
CA MET A 121 -8.46 1.02 0.64
C MET A 121 -9.05 0.20 1.79
N LYS A 122 -9.53 -1.01 1.50
CA LYS A 122 -10.12 -1.92 2.50
C LYS A 122 -9.17 -2.34 3.62
N ASP A 123 -7.86 -2.19 3.42
CA ASP A 123 -6.87 -2.46 4.46
C ASP A 123 -6.82 -1.31 5.50
N PHE A 124 -7.42 -0.16 5.19
CA PHE A 124 -7.31 1.07 5.99
C PHE A 124 -8.67 1.71 6.33
N ALA A 125 -9.66 1.57 5.46
CA ALA A 125 -10.90 2.35 5.47
C ALA A 125 -12.04 1.70 4.65
N ASP A 126 -13.28 2.01 5.01
CA ASP A 126 -14.48 1.49 4.34
C ASP A 126 -14.86 2.27 3.07
N ASP A 127 -14.59 3.57 3.07
CA ASP A 127 -14.89 4.49 1.97
C ASP A 127 -13.84 5.60 1.83
N MET A 128 -14.04 6.47 0.83
CA MET A 128 -13.12 7.56 0.54
C MET A 128 -13.05 8.61 1.65
N GLU A 129 -14.11 8.80 2.44
CA GLU A 129 -14.13 9.76 3.54
C GLU A 129 -13.30 9.24 4.70
N SER A 130 -13.57 8.00 5.10
CA SER A 130 -12.81 7.25 6.09
C SER A 130 -11.33 7.13 5.69
N LEU A 131 -11.01 7.02 4.39
CA LEU A 131 -9.63 6.98 3.91
C LEU A 131 -8.89 8.32 4.15
N ILE A 132 -9.55 9.46 3.92
CA ILE A 132 -8.94 10.77 4.18
C ILE A 132 -8.75 11.01 5.67
N GLU A 133 -9.73 10.64 6.49
CA GLU A 133 -9.62 10.68 7.95
C GLU A 133 -8.46 9.81 8.44
N TRP A 134 -8.35 8.59 7.90
CA TRP A 134 -7.25 7.69 8.20
C TRP A 134 -5.91 8.33 7.82
N ILE A 135 -5.73 8.80 6.58
CA ILE A 135 -4.51 9.50 6.14
C ILE A 135 -4.15 10.65 7.08
N TYR A 136 -5.12 11.50 7.41
CA TYR A 136 -4.92 12.63 8.32
C TYR A 136 -4.45 12.18 9.71
N SER A 137 -5.03 11.11 10.24
CA SER A 137 -4.67 10.55 11.55
C SER A 137 -3.25 9.98 11.58
N GLN A 138 -2.77 9.41 10.47
CA GLN A 138 -1.44 8.80 10.38
C GLN A 138 -0.31 9.83 10.19
N LEU A 139 -0.62 11.05 9.72
CA LEU A 139 0.39 12.08 9.50
C LEU A 139 0.87 12.70 10.83
N PRO A 140 2.18 12.93 10.99
CA PRO A 140 2.73 13.64 12.15
C PRO A 140 2.14 15.05 12.31
N HIS A 141 2.05 15.54 13.56
CA HIS A 141 1.55 16.90 13.82
C HIS A 141 2.42 18.00 13.22
N SER A 142 3.73 17.76 13.05
CA SER A 142 4.67 18.68 12.41
C SER A 142 4.60 18.68 10.88
N CYS A 143 3.82 17.77 10.28
CA CYS A 143 3.74 17.62 8.84
C CYS A 143 2.89 18.74 8.22
N THR A 144 3.47 19.50 7.29
CA THR A 144 2.79 20.59 6.58
C THR A 144 1.58 20.10 5.78
N LEU A 145 1.65 18.88 5.23
CA LEU A 145 0.55 18.23 4.53
C LEU A 145 -0.70 18.09 5.40
N LYS A 146 -0.53 17.83 6.70
CA LYS A 146 -1.64 17.70 7.65
C LYS A 146 -2.44 19.00 7.75
N GLY A 147 -1.75 20.14 7.80
CA GLY A 147 -2.39 21.46 7.78
C GLY A 147 -3.15 21.73 6.48
N LEU A 148 -2.53 21.42 5.34
CA LEU A 148 -3.15 21.61 4.01
C LEU A 148 -4.42 20.76 3.83
N ILE A 149 -4.41 19.51 4.32
CA ILE A 149 -5.60 18.64 4.30
C ILE A 149 -6.69 19.25 5.17
N MET A 150 -6.38 19.74 6.37
CA MET A 150 -7.35 20.37 7.26
C MET A 150 -8.01 21.59 6.61
N GLU A 151 -7.21 22.47 5.99
CA GLU A 151 -7.71 23.65 5.28
C GLU A 151 -8.67 23.29 4.12
N CYS A 152 -8.38 22.20 3.40
CA CYS A 152 -9.26 21.66 2.37
C CYS A 152 -10.59 21.17 2.96
N LEU A 153 -10.55 20.44 4.07
CA LEU A 153 -11.75 19.91 4.73
C LEU A 153 -12.62 21.01 5.34
N GLU A 154 -12.01 22.05 5.92
CA GLU A 154 -12.73 23.17 6.54
C GLU A 154 -13.29 24.18 5.53
N GLY A 155 -12.54 24.46 4.46
CA GLY A 155 -12.89 25.48 3.47
C GLY A 155 -14.09 25.12 2.59
N GLU A 156 -14.44 23.85 2.50
CA GLU A 156 -15.48 23.36 1.58
C GLU A 156 -16.59 22.54 2.25
N LYS A 157 -17.00 22.87 3.49
CA LYS A 157 -18.13 22.23 4.21
C LYS A 157 -19.48 22.17 3.46
N LYS A 158 -19.58 22.78 2.26
CA LYS A 158 -20.78 22.79 1.39
C LYS A 158 -20.68 21.83 0.18
N SER A 159 -19.50 21.30 -0.15
CA SER A 159 -19.29 20.39 -1.28
C SER A 159 -19.24 18.93 -0.79
N PRO A 160 -19.75 17.97 -1.56
CA PRO A 160 -19.48 16.56 -1.29
C PRO A 160 -17.97 16.28 -1.35
N LEU A 161 -17.43 15.56 -0.36
CA LEU A 161 -16.01 15.22 -0.27
C LEU A 161 -15.48 14.53 -1.53
N ALA A 162 -16.32 13.74 -2.20
CA ALA A 162 -16.01 13.10 -3.48
C ALA A 162 -15.57 14.08 -4.59
N LYS A 163 -15.94 15.37 -4.52
CA LYS A 163 -15.49 16.40 -5.48
C LYS A 163 -14.11 16.98 -5.14
N MET A 164 -13.69 16.85 -3.89
CA MET A 164 -12.42 17.35 -3.37
C MET A 164 -11.29 16.34 -3.46
N ILE A 165 -11.59 15.06 -3.65
CA ILE A 165 -10.58 14.02 -3.78
C ILE A 165 -10.29 13.75 -5.26
N ASP A 166 -9.01 13.66 -5.60
CA ASP A 166 -8.57 13.24 -6.92
C ASP A 166 -7.60 12.06 -6.80
N ILE A 167 -7.88 11.00 -7.57
CA ILE A 167 -7.07 9.80 -7.55
C ILE A 167 -5.98 9.94 -8.61
N GLN A 168 -4.73 10.00 -8.16
CA GLN A 168 -3.58 10.11 -9.05
C GLN A 168 -3.52 8.90 -10.01
N PRO A 169 -3.18 9.10 -11.28
CA PRO A 169 -3.06 8.01 -12.24
C PRO A 169 -1.92 7.05 -11.85
N TYR A 170 -2.11 5.76 -12.10
CA TYR A 170 -1.05 4.77 -11.93
C TYR A 170 -0.08 4.82 -13.11
N VAL A 171 1.19 5.12 -12.81
CA VAL A 171 2.27 5.11 -13.80
C VAL A 171 3.17 3.90 -13.55
N SER A 172 3.20 2.99 -14.52
CA SER A 172 3.91 1.70 -14.44
C SER A 172 5.40 1.77 -14.74
N ASP A 173 5.91 2.95 -15.11
CA ASP A 173 7.31 3.12 -15.45
C ASP A 173 8.20 2.79 -14.25
N PHE A 174 9.24 2.00 -14.52
CA PHE A 174 10.05 1.45 -13.46
C PHE A 174 10.85 2.54 -12.74
N ARG A 175 10.61 2.67 -11.43
CA ARG A 175 11.36 3.54 -10.52
C ARG A 175 11.33 2.95 -9.12
N TYR A 176 12.45 3.03 -8.41
CA TYR A 176 12.48 2.81 -6.97
C TYR A 176 13.08 4.03 -6.28
N LEU A 177 12.62 4.26 -5.06
CA LEU A 177 13.18 5.24 -4.14
C LEU A 177 13.95 4.48 -3.06
N LEU A 178 15.04 5.05 -2.58
CA LEU A 178 15.70 4.59 -1.38
C LEU A 178 15.31 5.53 -0.24
N PRO A 179 15.03 5.02 0.97
CA PRO A 179 14.84 5.86 2.14
C PRO A 179 16.11 6.68 2.39
N LEU A 180 15.94 7.91 2.88
CA LEU A 180 17.04 8.80 3.27
C LEU A 180 17.60 8.43 4.64
#